data_AF-A0A7X6Z247-F1
#
_entry.id   AF-A0A7X6Z247-F1
#
_cell.length_a   1.000
_cell.length_b   1.000
_cell.length_c   1.000
_cell.angle_alpha   90.00
_cell.angle_beta   90.00
_cell.angle_gamma   90.00
#
_symmetry.space_group_name_H-M   'P 1'
#
loop_
_entity.id
_entity.type
_entity.pdbx_description
1 polymer ?
#
loop_
_entity_poly.entity_id
_entity_poly.type
_entity_poly.pdbx_seq_one_letter_code
_entity_poly.pdbx_strand_id
1 'polypeptide(L)'
;MKKKRSNMVLISMVLTAAYLIYSIVYWGKASSAGAESAEQVGAGLAMMLVFPHLLLTVFGFIFNLLAYFMRHRGFTLVSAIIYAVAILVFMPYFMFLMIQMILMFVAFAKLKPRLEVKPPVDSVESA
;
A
#
# COMPACT_ATOMS: atom_id res chain seq x y z
N MET A 1 -0.33 -8.49 -27.94
CA MET A 1 -0.96 -7.30 -27.31
C MET A 1 -0.01 -6.70 -26.26
N LYS A 2 0.60 -5.53 -26.51
CA LYS A 2 1.46 -4.86 -25.52
C LYS A 2 0.58 -4.36 -24.37
N LYS A 3 0.52 -5.17 -23.31
CA LYS A 3 -0.33 -4.96 -22.14
C LYS A 3 0.20 -3.68 -21.44
N LYS A 4 -0.41 -2.50 -21.64
CA LYS A 4 0.00 -1.21 -21.04
C LYS A 4 0.19 -1.37 -19.52
N ARG A 5 1.37 -1.06 -18.97
CA ARG A 5 1.60 -1.13 -17.52
C ARG A 5 0.80 -0.04 -16.80
N SER A 6 0.35 -0.31 -15.58
CA SER A 6 -0.39 0.67 -14.78
C SER A 6 0.60 1.67 -14.18
N ASN A 7 0.74 2.84 -14.81
CA ASN A 7 1.63 3.90 -14.33
C ASN A 7 1.29 4.32 -12.89
N MET A 8 0.03 4.23 -12.48
CA MET A 8 -0.41 4.62 -11.13
C MET A 8 0.11 3.70 -10.03
N VAL A 9 0.11 2.38 -10.27
CA VAL A 9 0.67 1.42 -9.31
C VAL A 9 2.17 1.68 -9.15
N LEU A 10 2.89 1.91 -10.26
CA LEU A 10 4.31 2.23 -10.22
C LEU A 10 4.61 3.51 -9.41
N ILE A 11 3.85 4.58 -9.65
CA ILE A 11 4.04 5.84 -8.89
C ILE A 11 3.78 5.60 -7.40
N SER A 12 2.71 4.87 -7.05
CA SER A 12 2.44 4.53 -5.65
C SER A 12 3.56 3.70 -5.03
N MET A 13 4.12 2.74 -5.77
CA MET A 13 5.19 1.87 -5.31
C MET A 13 6.45 2.66 -4.99
N VAL A 14 6.84 3.60 -5.87
CA VAL A 14 8.00 4.47 -5.65
C VAL A 14 7.77 5.37 -4.42
N LEU A 15 6.58 5.95 -4.27
CA LEU A 15 6.21 6.75 -3.11
C LEU A 15 6.29 5.93 -1.80
N THR A 16 5.73 4.72 -1.78
CA THR A 16 5.77 3.88 -0.58
C THR A 16 7.20 3.42 -0.27
N ALA A 17 8.01 3.11 -1.28
CA ALA A 17 9.42 2.77 -1.10
C ALA A 17 10.20 3.94 -0.48
N ALA A 18 10.02 5.16 -0.99
CA ALA A 18 10.64 6.37 -0.45
C ALA A 18 10.21 6.61 1.01
N TYR A 19 8.92 6.43 1.32
CA TYR A 19 8.39 6.55 2.68
C TYR A 19 8.97 5.49 3.63
N LEU A 20 9.11 4.24 3.20
CA LEU A 20 9.74 3.18 3.99
C LEU A 20 11.19 3.50 4.32
N ILE A 21 11.97 3.97 3.33
CA ILE A 21 13.36 4.39 3.55
C ILE A 21 13.42 5.54 4.56
N TYR A 22 12.59 6.57 4.39
CA TYR A 22 12.49 7.68 5.34
C TYR A 22 12.16 7.18 6.76
N SER A 23 11.18 6.28 6.87
CA SER A 23 10.72 5.75 8.15
C SER A 23 11.82 4.94 8.85
N ILE A 24 12.52 4.07 8.14
CA ILE A 24 13.63 3.28 8.70
C ILE A 24 14.76 4.19 9.20
N VAL A 25 15.12 5.22 8.42
CA VAL A 25 16.19 6.15 8.82
C VAL A 25 15.77 7.01 10.01
N TYR A 26 14.54 7.55 10.00
CA TYR A 26 14.02 8.40 11.06
C TYR A 26 13.90 7.64 12.39
N TRP A 27 13.25 6.48 12.36
CA TRP A 27 13.04 5.66 13.55
C TRP A 27 14.32 4.95 14.01
N GLY A 28 15.20 4.59 13.08
CA GLY A 28 16.53 4.07 13.42
C GLY A 28 17.37 5.11 14.17
N LYS A 29 17.36 6.38 13.74
CA LYS A 29 18.01 7.47 14.46
C LYS A 29 17.34 7.76 15.81
N ALA A 30 16.00 7.77 15.86
CA ALA A 30 15.26 7.99 17.11
C ALA A 30 15.58 6.91 18.16
N SER A 31 15.78 5.66 17.73
CA SER A 31 16.15 4.55 18.61
C SER A 31 17.61 4.61 19.10
N SER A 32 18.50 5.34 18.41
CA SER A 32 19.94 5.43 18.76
C SER A 32 20.32 6.74 19.45
N ALA A 33 19.37 7.65 19.69
CA ALA A 33 19.65 9.03 20.10
C ALA A 33 19.81 9.22 21.62
N GLY A 34 19.44 8.26 22.47
CA GLY A 34 19.47 8.43 23.93
C GLY A 34 20.81 8.07 24.57
N ALA A 35 21.44 9.03 25.24
CA ALA A 35 22.58 8.80 26.14
C ALA A 35 22.11 8.60 27.60
N GLU A 36 20.91 9.07 27.95
CA GLU A 36 20.31 8.93 29.28
C GLU A 36 19.21 7.85 29.33
N SER A 37 19.06 7.23 30.50
CA SER A 37 18.14 6.09 30.71
C SER A 37 16.67 6.44 30.44
N ALA A 38 16.24 7.67 30.74
CA ALA A 38 14.86 8.11 30.52
C ALA A 38 14.54 8.31 29.02
N GLU A 39 15.47 8.87 28.25
CA GLU A 39 15.33 9.04 26.79
C GLU A 39 15.27 7.69 26.08
N GLN A 40 16.08 6.72 26.53
CA GLN A 40 16.10 5.37 25.95
C GLN A 40 14.78 4.63 26.20
N VAL A 41 14.18 4.78 27.39
CA VAL A 41 12.85 4.23 27.69
C VAL A 41 11.77 4.91 26.83
N GLY A 42 11.83 6.24 26.70
CA GLY A 42 10.91 7.00 25.85
C GLY A 42 10.96 6.59 24.37
N ALA A 43 12.17 6.41 23.82
CA ALA A 43 12.38 5.93 22.46
C ALA A 43 11.86 4.50 22.25
N GLY A 44 12.07 3.61 23.24
CA GLY A 44 11.55 2.25 23.20
C GLY A 44 10.02 2.19 23.17
N LEU A 45 9.36 2.98 24.02
CA LEU A 45 7.89 3.10 24.05
C LEU A 45 7.33 3.66 22.74
N ALA A 46 7.96 4.72 22.19
CA ALA A 46 7.57 5.29 20.91
C ALA A 46 7.70 4.26 19.77
N MET A 47 8.79 3.48 19.75
CA MET A 47 8.99 2.42 18.76
C MET A 47 7.93 1.32 18.87
N MET A 48 7.60 0.87 20.08
CA MET A 48 6.54 -0.13 20.25
C MET A 48 5.19 0.35 19.72
N LEU A 49 4.90 1.65 19.85
CA LEU A 49 3.65 2.25 19.37
C LEU A 49 3.61 2.39 17.83
N VAL A 50 4.72 2.76 17.20
CA VAL A 50 4.78 2.94 15.74
C VAL A 50 5.07 1.64 14.97
N PHE A 51 5.67 0.65 15.61
CA PHE A 51 6.04 -0.62 14.99
C PHE A 51 4.90 -1.33 14.24
N PRO A 52 3.66 -1.42 14.79
CA PRO A 52 2.56 -2.04 14.04
C PRO A 52 2.19 -1.26 12.76
N HIS A 53 2.34 0.08 12.75
CA HIS A 53 2.16 0.89 11.55
C HIS A 53 3.25 0.64 10.50
N LEU A 54 4.51 0.52 10.92
CA LEU A 54 5.63 0.21 10.01
C LEU A 54 5.46 -1.17 9.39
N LEU A 55 5.10 -2.18 10.18
CA LEU A 55 4.84 -3.54 9.69
C LEU A 55 3.72 -3.55 8.64
N LEU A 56 2.59 -2.92 8.91
CA LEU A 56 1.48 -2.83 7.95
C LEU A 56 1.89 -2.09 6.67
N THR A 57 2.71 -1.05 6.80
CA THR A 57 3.24 -0.32 5.63
C THR A 57 4.11 -1.23 4.76
N VAL A 58 4.98 -2.06 5.37
CA VAL A 58 5.81 -3.05 4.66
C VAL A 58 4.93 -4.09 3.98
N PHE A 59 3.92 -4.64 4.66
CA PHE A 59 2.98 -5.57 4.05
C PHE A 59 2.23 -4.93 2.88
N GLY A 60 1.74 -3.71 3.05
CA GLY A 60 1.09 -2.95 1.98
C GLY A 60 2.01 -2.77 0.78
N PHE A 61 3.29 -2.46 1.01
CA PHE A 61 4.30 -2.37 -0.05
C PHE A 61 4.56 -3.70 -0.78
N ILE A 62 4.61 -4.83 -0.06
CA ILE A 62 4.76 -6.15 -0.69
C ILE A 62 3.57 -6.44 -1.61
N PHE A 63 2.33 -6.18 -1.14
CA PHE A 63 1.14 -6.34 -1.97
C PHE A 63 1.09 -5.36 -3.14
N ASN A 64 1.60 -4.15 -2.97
CA ASN A 64 1.76 -3.16 -4.03
C ASN A 64 2.71 -3.66 -5.13
N LEU A 65 3.86 -4.23 -4.72
CA LEU A 65 4.83 -4.86 -5.61
C LEU A 65 4.20 -6.02 -6.37
N LEU A 66 3.50 -6.92 -5.66
CA LEU A 66 2.79 -8.05 -6.27
C LEU A 66 1.69 -7.58 -7.23
N ALA A 67 0.94 -6.54 -6.87
CA ALA A 67 -0.09 -5.94 -7.72
C ALA A 67 0.51 -5.38 -9.02
N TYR A 68 1.70 -4.76 -8.94
CA TYR A 68 2.42 -4.25 -10.10
C TYR A 68 2.86 -5.36 -11.06
N PHE A 69 3.50 -6.42 -10.54
CA PHE A 69 4.01 -7.52 -11.35
C PHE A 69 2.89 -8.41 -11.91
N MET A 70 1.93 -8.80 -11.07
CA MET A 70 0.85 -9.71 -11.46
C MET A 70 -0.30 -9.01 -12.18
N ARG A 71 -0.37 -7.67 -12.09
CA ARG A 71 -1.44 -6.85 -12.70
C ARG A 71 -2.83 -7.31 -12.28
N HIS A 72 -2.93 -7.77 -11.04
CA HIS A 72 -4.15 -8.32 -10.48
C HIS A 72 -4.89 -7.24 -9.69
N ARG A 73 -6.18 -7.10 -9.97
CA ARG A 73 -7.08 -6.13 -9.32
C ARG A 73 -7.16 -6.35 -7.81
N GLY A 74 -7.30 -7.62 -7.41
CA GLY A 74 -7.44 -7.99 -6.01
C GLY A 74 -6.24 -7.54 -5.18
N PHE A 75 -5.02 -7.72 -5.70
CA PHE A 75 -3.82 -7.30 -4.95
C PHE A 75 -3.69 -5.77 -4.85
N THR A 76 -4.17 -5.05 -5.86
CA THR A 76 -4.22 -3.58 -5.81
C THR A 76 -5.16 -3.14 -4.68
N LEU A 77 -6.36 -3.73 -4.60
CA LEU A 77 -7.34 -3.43 -3.54
C LEU A 77 -6.84 -3.82 -2.15
N VAL A 78 -6.23 -5.00 -2.02
CA VAL A 78 -5.66 -5.47 -0.74
C VAL A 78 -4.59 -4.50 -0.25
N SER A 79 -3.68 -4.04 -1.12
CA SER A 79 -2.68 -3.04 -0.74
C SER A 79 -3.31 -1.71 -0.28
N ALA A 80 -4.37 -1.25 -0.96
CA ALA A 80 -5.09 -0.04 -0.59
C ALA A 80 -5.72 -0.14 0.80
N ILE A 81 -6.37 -1.29 1.09
CA ILE A 81 -6.98 -1.55 2.40
C ILE A 81 -5.91 -1.65 3.48
N ILE A 82 -4.79 -2.32 3.23
CA ILE A 82 -3.69 -2.41 4.19
C ILE A 82 -3.13 -1.02 4.51
N TYR A 83 -2.98 -0.13 3.53
CA TYR A 83 -2.59 1.26 3.78
C TYR A 83 -3.62 2.02 4.63
N ALA A 84 -4.92 1.78 4.40
CA ALA A 84 -5.96 2.37 5.25
C ALA A 84 -5.87 1.88 6.70
N VAL A 85 -5.68 0.58 6.92
CA VAL A 85 -5.51 0.00 8.27
C VAL A 85 -4.24 0.54 8.93
N ALA A 86 -3.13 0.69 8.18
CA ALA A 86 -1.90 1.28 8.69
C ALA A 86 -2.13 2.72 9.21
N ILE A 87 -2.91 3.53 8.49
CA ILE A 87 -3.30 4.88 8.94
C ILE A 87 -4.11 4.83 10.24
N LEU A 88 -5.07 3.91 10.35
CA LEU A 88 -5.92 3.80 11.55
C LEU A 88 -5.12 3.39 12.80
N VAL A 89 -4.14 2.50 12.65
CA VAL A 89 -3.28 2.06 13.77
C VAL A 89 -2.41 3.20 14.30
N PHE A 90 -2.00 4.13 13.44
CA PHE A 90 -1.18 5.26 13.84
C PHE A 90 -1.49 6.53 13.04
N MET A 91 -2.55 7.20 13.48
CA MET A 91 -3.09 8.41 12.85
C MET A 91 -2.05 9.54 12.62
N PRO A 92 -1.08 9.82 13.51
CA PRO A 92 -0.17 10.95 13.32
C PRO A 92 0.64 10.91 12.01
N TYR A 93 0.89 9.73 11.45
CA TYR A 93 1.67 9.55 10.21
C TYR A 93 0.79 9.37 8.95
N PHE A 94 -0.48 9.78 9.01
CA PHE A 94 -1.43 9.57 7.91
C PHE A 94 -1.03 10.24 6.59
N MET A 95 -0.38 11.41 6.63
CA MET A 95 -0.18 12.29 5.46
C MET A 95 0.54 11.57 4.30
N PHE A 96 1.54 10.75 4.61
CA PHE A 96 2.33 10.05 3.59
C PHE A 96 1.57 8.85 3.00
N LEU A 97 0.94 8.04 3.84
CA LEU A 97 0.16 6.87 3.40
C LEU A 97 -1.15 7.26 2.71
N MET A 98 -1.75 8.40 3.05
CA MET A 98 -3.02 8.85 2.47
C MET A 98 -2.92 9.04 0.96
N ILE A 99 -1.84 9.67 0.48
CA ILE A 99 -1.60 9.87 -0.95
C ILE A 99 -1.48 8.52 -1.66
N GLN A 100 -0.67 7.60 -1.10
CA GLN A 100 -0.46 6.26 -1.67
C GLN A 100 -1.74 5.43 -1.68
N MET A 101 -2.54 5.51 -0.62
CA MET A 101 -3.86 4.87 -0.51
C MET A 101 -4.80 5.36 -1.62
N ILE A 102 -4.91 6.68 -1.82
CA ILE A 102 -5.74 7.26 -2.89
C ILE A 102 -5.25 6.80 -4.25
N LEU A 103 -3.93 6.86 -4.52
CA LEU A 103 -3.37 6.37 -5.78
C LEU A 103 -3.70 4.89 -6.02
N MET A 104 -3.69 4.07 -4.98
CA MET A 104 -4.05 2.66 -5.09
C MET A 104 -5.53 2.42 -5.34
N PHE A 105 -6.43 3.19 -4.72
CA PHE A 105 -7.86 3.14 -5.06
C PHE A 105 -8.13 3.58 -6.49
N VAL A 106 -7.49 4.66 -6.95
CA VAL A 106 -7.62 5.13 -8.34
C VAL A 106 -7.01 4.10 -9.31
N ALA A 107 -5.87 3.49 -8.96
CA ALA A 107 -5.28 2.41 -9.74
C ALA A 107 -6.29 1.25 -9.88
N PHE A 108 -6.90 0.81 -8.78
CA PHE A 108 -7.92 -0.24 -8.79
C PHE A 108 -9.10 0.12 -9.71
N ALA A 109 -9.62 1.34 -9.63
CA ALA A 109 -10.73 1.81 -10.48
C ALA A 109 -10.36 1.83 -11.98
N LYS A 110 -9.12 2.17 -12.33
CA LYS A 110 -8.66 2.22 -13.73
C LYS A 110 -8.32 0.86 -14.33
N LEU A 111 -8.16 -0.18 -13.51
CA LEU A 111 -8.11 -1.54 -14.02
C LEU A 111 -9.53 -1.90 -14.55
N LYS A 112 -9.72 -2.31 -15.82
CA LYS A 112 -11.00 -2.75 -16.45
C LYS A 112 -11.58 -4.15 -16.06
N PRO A 113 -12.70 -4.28 -15.33
CA PRO A 113 -13.23 -5.56 -14.80
C PRO A 113 -13.13 -6.71 -15.79
N ARG A 114 -12.64 -7.88 -15.35
CA ARG A 114 -12.45 -9.07 -16.19
C ARG A 114 -13.77 -9.80 -16.46
N LEU A 115 -14.89 -9.06 -16.43
CA LEU A 115 -16.21 -9.53 -16.81
C LEU A 115 -16.43 -9.11 -18.27
N GLU A 116 -15.82 -9.86 -19.19
CA GLU A 116 -16.51 -10.10 -20.46
C GLU A 116 -17.68 -11.01 -20.11
N VAL A 117 -18.85 -10.42 -19.91
CA VAL A 117 -20.10 -11.16 -20.05
C VAL A 117 -20.13 -11.57 -21.53
N LYS A 118 -19.81 -12.83 -21.81
CA LYS A 118 -20.13 -13.42 -23.11
C LYS A 118 -21.65 -13.29 -23.25
N PRO A 119 -22.18 -12.55 -24.24
CA PRO A 119 -23.63 -12.52 -24.42
C PRO A 119 -24.11 -13.96 -24.62
N PRO A 120 -25.28 -14.34 -24.08
CA PRO A 120 -25.83 -15.67 -24.32
C PRO A 120 -25.93 -15.88 -25.82
N VAL A 121 -25.14 -16.84 -26.30
CA VAL A 121 -25.21 -17.35 -27.66
C VAL A 121 -26.47 -18.23 -27.68
N ASP A 122 -27.41 -17.85 -28.55
CA ASP A 122 -28.58 -18.62 -29.01
C ASP A 122 -29.88 -18.46 -28.22
N SER A 123 -30.63 -17.40 -28.54
CA SER A 123 -32.11 -17.40 -28.47
C SER A 123 -32.75 -17.04 -29.82
N VAL A 124 -32.03 -17.23 -30.93
CA VAL A 124 -32.51 -16.85 -32.27
C VAL A 124 -32.11 -17.89 -33.31
N GLU A 125 -32.55 -19.14 -33.17
CA GLU A 125 -32.79 -20.01 -34.35
C GLU A 125 -33.54 -21.30 -33.96
N SER A 126 -34.87 -21.22 -34.01
CA SER A 126 -35.72 -22.29 -34.54
C SER A 126 -37.15 -21.74 -34.64
N ALA A 127 -37.35 -20.85 -35.61
CA ALA A 127 -38.66 -20.60 -36.22
C ALA A 127 -38.87 -21.65 -37.32
#